data_AF-A0A076H1T6-F1
#
_entry.id   AF-A0A076H1T6-F1
#
_cell.length_a   1.000
_cell.length_b   1.000
_cell.length_c   1.000
_cell.angle_alpha   90.00
_cell.angle_beta   90.00
_cell.angle_gamma   90.00
#
_symmetry.space_group_name_H-M   'P 1'
#
loop_
_entity.id
_entity.type
_entity.pdbx_description
1 polymer ?
#
loop_
_entity_poly.entity_id
_entity_poly.type
_entity_poly.pdbx_seq_one_letter_code
_entity_poly.pdbx_strand_id
1 'polypeptide(L)'
;MPEANMTHVELTCLQGLADLEQLEGPWLDGMVTGDPEVTATTMRLLLAHMTWNSKRLLGAMVLDRMDAETLSTRAEFPDSCQRFVNALDSATRSNPQE
;
A
#
# COMPACT_ATOMS: atom_id res chain seq x y z
N MET A 1 0.50 20.99 8.90
CA MET A 1 -0.20 19.70 9.16
C MET A 1 0.66 18.63 8.53
N PRO A 2 0.95 17.51 9.20
CA PRO A 2 1.61 16.40 8.51
C PRO A 2 0.64 15.88 7.45
N GLU A 3 1.06 15.87 6.20
CA GLU A 3 0.32 15.20 5.12
C GLU A 3 0.21 13.73 5.51
N ALA A 4 -1.01 13.25 5.69
CA ALA A 4 -1.25 11.83 5.88
C ALA A 4 -0.90 11.15 4.55
N ASN A 5 0.29 10.56 4.47
CA ASN A 5 0.66 9.72 3.35
C ASN A 5 -0.29 8.52 3.33
N MET A 6 -1.24 8.57 2.41
CA MET A 6 -2.22 7.53 2.18
C MET A 6 -1.50 6.26 1.75
N THR A 7 -1.85 5.12 2.33
CA THR A 7 -1.21 3.83 2.02
C THR A 7 -1.51 3.40 0.59
N HIS A 8 -0.63 2.58 -0.01
CA HIS A 8 -0.88 2.02 -1.33
C HIS A 8 -2.16 1.17 -1.36
N VAL A 9 -2.44 0.46 -0.27
CA VAL A 9 -3.69 -0.30 -0.10
C VAL A 9 -4.90 0.62 -0.14
N GLU A 10 -4.87 1.71 0.62
CA GLU A 10 -5.99 2.65 0.69
C GLU A 10 -6.28 3.31 -0.67
N LEU A 11 -5.23 3.76 -1.38
CA LEU A 11 -5.37 4.29 -2.74
C LEU A 11 -5.96 3.25 -3.72
N THR A 12 -5.51 2.00 -3.61
CA THR A 12 -6.00 0.91 -4.48
C THR A 12 -7.47 0.59 -4.20
N CYS A 13 -7.87 0.56 -2.92
CA CYS A 13 -9.25 0.34 -2.52
C CYS A 13 -10.17 1.47 -2.99
N LEU A 14 -9.78 2.73 -2.79
CA LEU A 14 -10.58 3.88 -3.22
C LEU A 14 -10.77 3.92 -4.72
N GLN A 15 -9.70 3.69 -5.50
CA GLN A 15 -9.81 3.58 -6.94
C GLN A 15 -10.73 2.41 -7.35
N GLY A 16 -10.57 1.25 -6.72
CA GLY A 16 -11.39 0.08 -7.02
C GLY A 16 -12.88 0.30 -6.77
N LEU A 17 -13.24 1.05 -5.73
CA LEU A 17 -14.62 1.45 -5.45
C LEU A 17 -15.16 2.45 -6.47
N ALA A 18 -14.38 3.47 -6.82
CA ALA A 18 -14.78 4.46 -7.83
C ALA A 18 -15.02 3.82 -9.22
N ASP A 19 -14.24 2.80 -9.56
CA ASP A 19 -14.43 2.04 -10.80
C ASP A 19 -15.69 1.15 -10.74
N LEU A 20 -16.03 0.59 -9.56
CA LEU A 20 -17.26 -0.19 -9.38
C LEU A 20 -18.51 0.66 -9.48
N GLU A 21 -18.49 1.86 -8.90
CA GLU A 21 -19.62 2.82 -8.96
C GLU A 21 -19.97 3.17 -10.41
N GLN A 22 -18.98 3.27 -11.29
CA GLN A 22 -19.20 3.53 -12.71
C GLN A 22 -19.87 2.36 -13.45
N LEU A 23 -19.76 1.13 -12.96
CA LEU A 23 -20.39 -0.05 -13.56
C LEU A 23 -21.86 -0.23 -13.13
N GLU A 24 -22.27 0.39 -12.02
CA GLU A 24 -23.61 0.22 -11.45
C GLU A 24 -24.72 0.71 -12.39
N GLY A 25 -24.57 1.92 -12.95
CA GLY A 25 -25.57 2.51 -13.84
C GLY A 25 -25.88 1.64 -15.06
N PRO A 26 -24.87 1.26 -15.87
CA PRO A 26 -25.07 0.37 -17.02
C PRO A 26 -25.63 -1.01 -16.65
N TRP A 27 -25.24 -1.56 -15.50
CA TRP A 27 -25.78 -2.83 -15.01
C TRP A 27 -27.29 -2.73 -14.70
N LEU A 28 -27.69 -1.68 -13.97
CA LEU A 28 -29.09 -1.43 -13.66
C LEU A 28 -29.92 -1.17 -14.92
N ASP A 29 -29.39 -0.40 -15.87
CA ASP A 29 -30.06 -0.11 -17.15
C ASP A 29 -30.29 -1.40 -17.96
N GLY A 30 -29.26 -2.25 -18.09
CA GLY A 30 -29.38 -3.55 -18.76
C GLY A 30 -30.42 -4.47 -18.11
N MET A 31 -30.48 -4.52 -16.78
CA MET A 31 -31.49 -5.30 -16.07
C MET A 31 -32.91 -4.77 -16.25
N VAL A 32 -33.10 -3.45 -16.24
CA VAL A 32 -34.42 -2.81 -16.38
C VAL A 32 -34.96 -2.93 -17.80
N THR A 33 -34.10 -2.72 -18.80
CA THR A 33 -34.45 -2.84 -20.22
C THR A 33 -34.62 -4.29 -20.66
N GLY A 34 -34.07 -5.24 -19.89
CA GLY A 34 -34.04 -6.65 -20.26
C GLY A 34 -33.04 -6.94 -21.38
N ASP A 35 -32.06 -6.06 -21.60
CA ASP A 35 -31.01 -6.25 -22.59
C ASP A 35 -29.97 -7.27 -22.06
N PRO A 36 -29.93 -8.49 -22.62
CA PRO A 36 -29.01 -9.52 -22.15
C PRO A 36 -27.55 -9.21 -22.54
N GLU A 37 -27.31 -8.44 -23.59
CA GLU A 37 -25.96 -8.10 -24.07
C GLU A 37 -25.31 -7.09 -23.14
N VAL A 38 -26.04 -6.03 -22.76
CA VAL A 38 -25.58 -5.03 -21.80
C VAL A 38 -25.32 -5.68 -20.44
N THR A 39 -26.25 -6.51 -19.97
CA THR A 39 -26.13 -7.26 -18.71
C THR A 39 -24.91 -8.20 -18.71
N ALA A 40 -24.71 -8.97 -19.78
CA ALA A 40 -23.56 -9.87 -19.87
C ALA A 40 -22.22 -9.11 -19.97
N THR A 41 -22.20 -7.98 -20.68
CA THR A 41 -20.99 -7.18 -20.87
C THR A 41 -20.55 -6.50 -19.57
N THR A 42 -21.48 -5.87 -18.86
CA THR A 42 -21.24 -5.26 -17.54
C THR A 42 -20.79 -6.31 -16.52
N MET A 43 -21.38 -7.51 -16.52
CA MET A 43 -20.92 -8.62 -15.68
C MET A 43 -19.49 -9.07 -16.01
N ARG A 44 -19.12 -9.18 -17.30
CA ARG A 44 -17.74 -9.51 -17.69
C ARG A 44 -16.75 -8.44 -17.24
N LEU A 45 -17.10 -7.17 -17.37
CA LEU A 45 -16.28 -6.06 -16.91
C LEU A 45 -16.08 -6.10 -15.38
N LEU A 46 -17.15 -6.37 -14.62
CA LEU A 46 -17.08 -6.55 -13.18
C LEU A 46 -16.13 -7.70 -12.79
N LEU A 47 -16.25 -8.86 -13.43
CA LEU A 47 -15.37 -10.01 -13.15
C LEU A 47 -13.90 -9.72 -13.48
N ALA A 48 -13.66 -9.07 -14.61
CA ALA A 48 -12.32 -8.64 -15.00
C ALA A 48 -11.74 -7.63 -13.99
N HIS A 49 -12.56 -6.68 -13.55
CA HIS A 49 -12.22 -5.69 -12.54
C HIS A 49 -11.82 -6.33 -11.22
N MET A 50 -12.63 -7.25 -10.69
CA MET A 50 -12.33 -7.96 -9.43
C MET A 50 -11.03 -8.78 -9.53
N THR A 51 -10.80 -9.42 -10.69
CA THR A 51 -9.56 -10.19 -10.93
C THR A 51 -8.34 -9.28 -10.97
N TRP A 52 -8.45 -8.13 -11.62
CA TRP A 52 -7.36 -7.17 -11.73
C TRP A 52 -7.07 -6.48 -10.39
N ASN A 53 -8.11 -6.01 -9.70
CA ASN A 53 -7.96 -5.32 -8.43
C ASN A 53 -7.45 -6.21 -7.30
N SER A 54 -7.83 -7.49 -7.26
CA SER A 54 -7.24 -8.41 -6.27
C SER A 54 -5.72 -8.52 -6.42
N LYS A 55 -5.20 -8.57 -7.66
CA LYS A 55 -3.75 -8.57 -7.94
C LYS A 55 -3.10 -7.24 -7.53
N ARG A 56 -3.74 -6.11 -7.85
CA ARG A 56 -3.23 -4.79 -7.46
C ARG A 56 -3.20 -4.61 -5.95
N LEU A 57 -4.22 -5.09 -5.24
CA LEU A 57 -4.30 -5.03 -3.79
C LEU A 57 -3.17 -5.84 -3.14
N LEU A 58 -2.89 -7.05 -3.64
CA LEU A 58 -1.73 -7.83 -3.19
C LEU A 58 -0.40 -7.09 -3.44
N GLY A 59 -0.24 -6.47 -4.61
CA GLY A 59 0.93 -5.65 -4.92
C GLY A 59 1.07 -4.45 -3.97
N ALA A 60 -0.04 -3.77 -3.67
CA ALA A 60 -0.08 -2.64 -2.75
C ALA A 60 0.31 -3.06 -1.32
N MET A 61 -0.19 -4.21 -0.83
CA MET A 61 0.21 -4.74 0.49
C MET A 61 1.72 -5.02 0.57
N VAL A 62 2.32 -5.50 -0.53
CA VAL A 62 3.78 -5.72 -0.59
C VAL A 62 4.53 -4.40 -0.55
N LEU A 63 4.08 -3.38 -1.29
CA LEU A 63 4.69 -2.06 -1.28
C LEU A 63 4.61 -1.41 0.11
N ASP A 64 3.43 -1.39 0.74
CA ASP A 64 3.26 -0.85 2.08
C ASP A 64 4.16 -1.57 3.11
N ARG A 65 4.33 -2.88 2.97
CA ARG A 65 5.26 -3.66 3.80
C ARG A 65 6.71 -3.27 3.56
N MET A 66 7.13 -3.14 2.30
CA MET A 66 8.50 -2.72 1.96
C MET A 66 8.81 -1.32 2.48
N ASP A 67 7.85 -0.39 2.39
CA ASP A 67 7.99 0.96 2.92
C ASP A 67 8.13 0.95 4.45
N ALA A 68 7.32 0.14 5.14
CA ALA A 68 7.43 -0.04 6.59
C ALA A 68 8.78 -0.65 7.01
N GLU A 69 9.25 -1.70 6.33
CA GLU A 69 10.55 -2.33 6.59
C GLU A 69 11.73 -1.38 6.32
N THR A 70 11.64 -0.56 5.25
CA THR A 70 12.66 0.44 4.90
C THR A 70 12.73 1.55 5.96
N LEU A 71 11.58 2.03 6.44
CA LEU A 71 11.50 3.00 7.52
C LEU A 71 12.06 2.43 8.85
N SER A 72 11.78 1.17 9.17
CA SER A 72 12.33 0.49 10.35
C SER A 72 13.85 0.42 10.29
N THR A 73 14.41 -0.04 9.15
CA THR A 73 15.86 -0.17 8.95
C THR A 73 16.56 1.18 9.05
N ARG A 74 15.95 2.25 8.52
CA ARG A 74 16.48 3.61 8.62
C ARG A 74 16.43 4.17 10.04
N ALA A 75 15.46 3.77 10.86
CA ALA A 75 15.38 4.19 12.26
C ALA A 75 16.42 3.47 13.13
N GLU A 76 16.76 2.22 12.82
CA GLU A 76 17.74 1.42 13.58
C GLU A 76 19.20 1.80 13.27
N PHE A 77 19.50 2.28 12.06
CA PHE A 77 20.85 2.63 11.63
C PHE A 77 21.53 3.74 12.46
N PRO A 78 20.90 4.91 12.69
CA PRO A 78 21.47 5.98 13.52
C PRO A 78 21.75 5.51 14.95
N ASP A 79 20.86 4.67 15.49
CA ASP A 79 20.91 4.21 16.87
C ASP A 79 22.07 3.23 17.11
N SER A 80 22.32 2.33 16.15
CA SER A 80 23.45 1.40 16.21
C SER A 80 24.80 2.10 16.02
N CYS A 81 24.91 3.04 15.08
CA CYS A 81 26.11 3.84 14.87
C CYS A 81 26.40 4.72 16.09
N GLN A 82 25.39 5.37 16.66
CA GLN A 82 25.55 6.20 17.85
C GLN A 82 26.00 5.39 19.07
N ARG A 83 25.45 4.17 19.27
CA ARG A 83 25.91 3.26 20.33
C ARG A 83 27.36 2.84 20.13
N PHE A 84 27.77 2.56 18.89
CA PHE A 84 29.15 2.18 18.57
C PHE A 84 30.14 3.33 18.83
N VAL A 85 29.79 4.56 18.42
CA VAL A 85 30.58 5.76 18.72
C VAL A 85 30.68 6.00 20.23
N ASN A 86 29.56 5.92 20.95
CA ASN A 86 29.55 6.09 22.40
C ASN A 86 30.37 5.01 23.14
N ALA A 87 30.42 3.78 22.61
CA ALA A 87 31.23 2.69 23.16
C ALA A 87 32.73 2.91 22.93
N LEU A 88 33.12 3.40 21.75
CA LEU A 88 34.50 3.77 21.42
C LEU A 88 35.02 4.93 22.29
N ASP A 89 34.19 5.96 22.50
CA ASP A 89 34.50 7.09 23.37
C ASP A 89 34.65 6.68 24.84
N SER A 90 33.87 5.68 25.27
CA SER A 90 33.94 5.14 26.64
C SER A 90 35.21 4.30 26.84
N ALA A 91 35.57 3.47 25.86
CA ALA A 91 36.79 2.65 25.88
C ALA A 91 38.08 3.49 25.84
N THR A 92 38.07 4.62 25.13
CA THR A 92 39.20 5.56 25.09
C THR A 92 39.35 6.38 26.37
N ARG A 93 38.25 6.72 27.07
CA ARG A 93 38.32 7.37 28.39
C ARG A 93 38.75 6.44 29.53
N SER A 94 38.55 5.13 29.41
CA SER A 94 38.95 4.15 30.42
C SER A 94 40.42 3.73 30.36
N ASN A 95 41.22 4.26 29.42
CA ASN A 95 42.67 4.08 29.39
C ASN A 95 43.36 5.34 29.92
N PRO A 96 43.54 5.48 31.25
CA PRO A 96 44.56 6.40 31.75
C PRO A 96 45.91 5.82 31.35
N GLN A 97 46.64 6.55 30.49
CA GLN A 97 48.07 6.31 30.31
C GLN A 97 48.74 6.31 31.68
N GLU A 98 49.68 5.36 31.85
CA GLU A 98 50.63 5.23 32.96
C GLU A 98 51.19 6.55 33.50
#